data_AF-A0A2I0IZY9-F1
#
_entry.id   AF-A0A2I0IZY9-F1
#
_cell.length_a   1.000
_cell.length_b   1.000
_cell.length_c   1.000
_cell.angle_alpha   90.00
_cell.angle_beta   90.00
_cell.angle_gamma   90.00
#
_symmetry.space_group_name_H-M   'P 1'
#
loop_
_entity.id
_entity.type
_entity.pdbx_description
1 polymer ?
#
loop_
_entity_poly.entity_id
_entity_poly.type
_entity_poly.pdbx_seq_one_letter_code
_entity_poly.pdbx_strand_id
1 'polypeptide(L)'
;MARIWGRTNCNFDANGQGRCETGDCTGGLNCQGWGTPPNTLAEYTLTGQNNLDTIDISLVDGFNIPLDFSPTTNACRGIRCSADINGQCPSELKAPGGCNNPCTVFKTNEYCCTNGQGSCGPTTFSKFFKDRCSVVRVEIGFLVN
;
A
#
# COMPACT_ATOMS: atom_id res chain seq x y z
N MET A 1 -14.53 0.06 0.69
CA MET A 1 -13.18 -0.42 1.02
C MET A 1 -12.55 0.54 2.00
N ALA A 2 -12.08 0.03 3.12
CA ALA A 2 -11.42 0.78 4.19
C ALA A 2 -9.92 0.48 4.19
N ARG A 3 -9.13 1.39 4.76
CA ARG A 3 -7.67 1.33 4.76
C ARG A 3 -7.12 1.56 6.16
N ILE A 4 -6.09 0.79 6.51
CA ILE A 4 -5.24 0.99 7.68
C ILE A 4 -3.81 1.08 7.17
N TRP A 5 -3.02 2.04 7.65
CA TRP A 5 -1.61 2.17 7.30
C TRP A 5 -0.82 2.78 8.45
N GLY A 6 0.48 2.52 8.46
CA GLY A 6 1.41 3.19 9.38
C GLY A 6 1.97 4.47 8.78
N ARG A 7 2.27 5.45 9.64
CA ARG A 7 2.91 6.72 9.28
C ARG A 7 4.24 6.85 10.00
N THR A 8 5.28 7.38 9.34
CA THR A 8 6.62 7.54 9.94
C THR A 8 7.01 9.00 10.09
N ASN A 9 7.90 9.27 11.05
CA ASN A 9 8.52 10.57 11.29
C ASN A 9 7.50 11.72 11.37
N CYS A 10 6.46 11.50 12.17
CA CYS A 10 5.38 12.45 12.37
C CYS A 10 5.69 13.44 13.48
N ASN A 11 5.25 14.69 13.31
CA ASN A 11 5.21 15.70 14.35
C ASN A 11 3.86 16.42 14.30
N PHE A 12 3.17 16.50 15.45
CA PHE A 12 1.86 17.13 15.58
C PHE A 12 1.86 18.10 16.77
N ASP A 13 1.12 19.20 16.64
CA ASP A 13 0.86 20.13 17.72
C ASP A 13 -0.24 19.62 18.67
N ALA A 14 -0.56 20.42 19.69
CA ALA A 14 -1.60 20.10 20.67
C ALA A 14 -3.02 20.04 20.08
N ASN A 15 -3.24 20.61 18.89
CA ASN A 15 -4.51 20.54 18.16
C ASN A 15 -4.58 19.33 17.21
N GLY A 16 -3.52 18.50 17.18
CA GLY A 16 -3.43 17.36 16.27
C GLY A 16 -3.16 17.76 14.82
N GLN A 17 -2.61 18.95 14.58
CA GLN A 17 -2.17 19.40 13.25
C GLN A 17 -0.66 19.28 13.11
N GLY A 18 -0.18 18.88 11.95
CA GLY A 18 1.22 18.53 11.80
C GLY A 18 1.54 17.92 10.44
N ARG A 19 2.54 17.05 10.42
CA ARG A 19 2.96 16.35 9.21
C ARG A 19 3.72 15.07 9.52
N CYS A 20 3.54 14.07 8.68
CA CYS A 20 4.37 12.87 8.61
C CYS A 20 5.25 12.85 7.35
N GLU A 21 6.38 12.14 7.41
CA GLU A 21 7.24 11.94 6.23
C GLU A 21 6.60 10.94 5.25
N THR A 22 6.01 9.86 5.75
CA THR A 22 5.27 8.88 4.95
C THR A 22 3.84 8.71 5.46
N GLY A 23 2.90 8.48 4.54
CA GLY A 23 1.51 8.22 4.86
C GLY A 23 0.75 9.40 5.49
N ASP A 24 1.24 10.63 5.34
CA ASP A 24 0.57 11.82 5.87
C ASP A 24 -0.87 11.93 5.32
N CYS A 25 -1.82 12.32 6.16
CA CYS A 25 -3.23 12.42 5.77
C CYS A 25 -3.70 13.86 5.97
N THR A 26 -3.22 14.73 5.08
CA THR A 26 -3.53 16.18 5.06
C THR A 26 -3.16 16.90 6.35
N GLY A 27 -2.04 16.50 6.95
CA GLY A 27 -1.50 17.08 8.18
C GLY A 27 -2.32 16.82 9.45
N GLY A 28 -3.36 15.98 9.39
CA GLY A 28 -4.18 15.64 10.54
C GLY A 28 -3.64 14.45 11.31
N LEU A 29 -3.63 14.51 12.64
CA LEU A 29 -3.44 13.33 13.49
C LEU A 29 -4.57 12.32 13.25
N ASN A 30 -5.81 12.81 13.16
CA ASN A 30 -7.02 12.05 12.86
C ASN A 30 -7.35 12.12 11.36
N CYS A 31 -6.97 11.08 10.62
CA CYS A 31 -7.15 11.04 9.16
C CYS A 31 -8.63 11.07 8.75
N GLN A 32 -9.00 12.04 7.92
CA GLN A 32 -10.32 12.13 7.25
C GLN A 32 -10.26 11.70 5.78
N GLY A 33 -9.08 11.35 5.30
CA GLY A 33 -8.81 10.95 3.92
C GLY A 33 -7.65 9.97 3.86
N TRP A 34 -7.23 9.64 2.65
CA TRP A 34 -6.17 8.67 2.41
C TRP A 34 -4.80 9.27 2.70
N GLY A 35 -3.84 8.42 3.09
CA GLY A 35 -2.47 8.84 3.30
C GLY A 35 -1.72 9.07 1.99
N THR A 36 -0.72 9.95 2.00
CA THR A 36 0.17 10.19 0.86
C THR A 36 1.20 9.05 0.71
N PRO A 37 1.40 8.50 -0.51
CA PRO A 37 2.47 7.56 -0.80
C PRO A 37 3.88 8.08 -0.42
N PRO A 38 4.84 7.20 -0.08
CA PRO A 38 4.67 5.74 0.01
C PRO A 38 3.99 5.33 1.33
N ASN A 39 3.03 4.40 1.27
CA ASN A 39 2.44 3.78 2.46
C ASN A 39 2.00 2.33 2.20
N THR A 40 2.41 1.42 3.06
CA THR A 40 1.93 0.02 3.02
C THR A 40 0.50 -0.02 3.55
N LEU A 41 -0.45 -0.48 2.74
CA LEU A 41 -1.86 -0.50 3.10
C LEU A 41 -2.32 -1.89 3.54
N ALA A 42 -3.01 -1.98 4.67
CA ALA A 42 -4.00 -3.02 4.92
C ALA A 42 -5.35 -2.51 4.41
N GLU A 43 -5.93 -3.22 3.45
CA GLU A 43 -7.25 -2.90 2.92
C GLU A 43 -8.25 -3.98 3.28
N TYR A 44 -9.48 -3.56 3.58
CA TYR A 44 -10.53 -4.49 3.90
C TYR A 44 -11.91 -3.99 3.46
N THR A 45 -12.81 -4.94 3.22
CA THR A 45 -14.23 -4.69 3.07
C THR A 45 -14.97 -5.68 3.96
N LEU A 46 -15.71 -5.16 4.95
CA LEU A 46 -16.53 -5.98 5.83
C LEU A 46 -17.91 -6.20 5.20
N THR A 47 -18.46 -7.40 5.37
CA THR A 47 -19.78 -7.78 4.85
C THR A 47 -19.91 -7.45 3.36
N GLY A 48 -18.90 -7.87 2.58
CA GLY A 48 -18.85 -7.69 1.14
C GLY A 48 -19.78 -8.66 0.41
N GLN A 49 -19.36 -9.09 -0.78
CA GLN A 49 -20.13 -10.03 -1.59
C GLN A 49 -20.34 -11.34 -0.81
N ASN A 50 -21.56 -11.88 -0.84
CA ASN A 50 -21.96 -13.09 -0.12
C ASN A 50 -21.73 -13.03 1.41
N ASN A 51 -21.78 -11.82 2.01
CA ASN A 51 -21.51 -11.59 3.44
C ASN A 51 -20.10 -12.03 3.88
N LEU A 52 -19.14 -12.02 2.96
CA LEU A 52 -17.75 -12.34 3.26
C LEU A 52 -16.94 -11.05 3.47
N ASP A 53 -16.05 -11.10 4.44
CA ASP A 53 -15.02 -10.07 4.61
C ASP A 53 -13.88 -10.35 3.64
N THR A 54 -13.42 -9.31 2.95
CA THR A 54 -12.21 -9.39 2.13
C THR A 54 -11.11 -8.56 2.78
N ILE A 55 -9.89 -9.12 2.81
CA ILE A 55 -8.69 -8.45 3.30
C ILE A 55 -7.58 -8.57 2.27
N ASP A 56 -6.75 -7.54 2.15
CA ASP A 56 -5.52 -7.61 1.38
C ASP A 56 -4.46 -6.64 1.94
N ILE A 57 -3.20 -6.91 1.63
CA ILE A 57 -2.12 -5.93 1.76
C ILE A 57 -1.87 -5.36 0.37
N SER A 58 -1.85 -4.03 0.25
CA SER A 58 -1.57 -3.34 -1.00
C SER A 58 -0.31 -2.49 -0.94
N LEU A 59 0.52 -2.66 -1.97
CA LEU A 59 1.70 -1.86 -2.29
C LEU A 59 1.48 -1.01 -3.56
N VAL A 60 0.22 -0.81 -3.97
CA VAL A 60 -0.16 0.10 -5.05
C VAL A 60 0.25 1.53 -4.74
N ASP A 61 0.16 1.92 -3.46
CA ASP A 61 0.57 3.22 -2.95
C ASP A 61 2.00 3.18 -2.34
N GLY A 62 2.79 2.17 -2.70
CA GLY A 62 4.17 1.99 -2.25
C GLY A 62 4.31 1.20 -0.94
N PHE A 63 5.49 1.28 -0.34
CA PHE A 63 5.86 0.59 0.89
C PHE A 63 6.63 1.54 1.82
N ASN A 64 6.30 1.54 3.10
CA ASN A 64 7.06 2.27 4.13
C ASN A 64 7.37 1.40 5.35
N ILE A 65 6.38 0.63 5.84
CA ILE A 65 6.48 -0.19 7.04
C ILE A 65 6.07 -1.64 6.70
N PRO A 66 6.82 -2.66 7.17
CA PRO A 66 6.39 -4.06 7.14
C PRO A 66 5.02 -4.27 7.80
N LEU A 67 4.17 -5.10 7.21
CA LEU A 67 2.80 -5.29 7.68
C LEU A 67 2.42 -6.76 7.75
N ASP A 68 1.76 -7.14 8.83
CA ASP A 68 1.07 -8.41 9.02
C ASP A 68 -0.40 -8.08 9.28
N PHE A 69 -1.28 -8.58 8.42
CA PHE A 69 -2.72 -8.39 8.52
C PHE A 69 -3.39 -9.76 8.59
N SER A 70 -3.66 -10.18 9.83
CA SER A 70 -4.16 -11.50 10.16
C SER A 70 -5.43 -11.40 11.01
N PRO A 71 -6.42 -12.30 10.81
CA PRO A 71 -7.53 -12.41 11.73
C PRO A 71 -7.02 -12.86 13.11
N THR A 72 -7.67 -12.38 14.17
CA THR A 72 -7.43 -12.85 15.55
C THR A 72 -8.16 -14.16 15.87
N THR A 73 -8.90 -14.69 14.89
CA THR A 73 -9.63 -15.95 14.92
C THR A 73 -9.12 -16.86 13.80
N ASN A 74 -9.48 -18.14 13.82
CA ASN A 74 -9.10 -19.09 12.76
C ASN A 74 -10.01 -19.00 11.51
N ALA A 75 -10.62 -17.83 11.24
CA ALA A 75 -11.59 -17.67 10.15
C ALA A 75 -10.96 -17.75 8.76
N CYS A 76 -9.72 -17.27 8.59
CA CYS A 76 -8.99 -17.32 7.33
C CYS A 76 -7.47 -17.20 7.57
N ARG A 77 -6.69 -17.36 6.49
CA ARG A 77 -5.23 -17.16 6.52
C ARG A 77 -4.91 -15.67 6.52
N GLY A 78 -3.98 -15.26 7.38
CA GLY A 78 -3.43 -13.90 7.36
C GLY A 78 -2.47 -13.63 6.18
N ILE A 79 -2.25 -12.34 5.92
CA ILE A 79 -1.41 -11.83 4.84
C ILE A 79 -0.25 -11.06 5.46
N ARG A 80 0.97 -11.29 4.99
CA ARG A 80 2.16 -10.65 5.54
C ARG A 80 3.12 -10.21 4.44
N CYS A 81 3.70 -9.02 4.63
CA CYS A 81 4.79 -8.48 3.84
C CYS A 81 5.84 -7.90 4.79
N SER A 82 6.90 -8.67 5.03
CA SER A 82 7.97 -8.27 5.95
C SER A 82 9.38 -8.31 5.34
N ALA A 83 9.47 -8.24 4.02
CA ALA A 83 10.74 -8.08 3.32
C ALA A 83 11.31 -6.67 3.52
N ASP A 84 12.63 -6.53 3.40
CA ASP A 84 13.32 -5.23 3.39
C ASP A 84 13.18 -4.55 2.03
N ILE A 85 11.97 -4.06 1.74
CA ILE A 85 11.66 -3.33 0.51
C ILE A 85 12.35 -1.96 0.51
N ASN A 86 12.44 -1.28 1.65
CA ASN A 86 13.06 0.05 1.74
C ASN A 86 14.56 0.00 1.43
N GLY A 87 15.29 -0.95 2.04
CA GLY A 87 16.73 -1.11 1.81
C GLY A 87 17.07 -1.56 0.39
N GLN A 88 16.18 -2.31 -0.24
CA GLN A 88 16.37 -2.86 -1.59
C GLN A 88 15.66 -2.06 -2.68
N CYS A 89 15.03 -0.94 -2.32
CA CYS A 89 14.21 -0.16 -3.25
C CYS A 89 15.03 0.28 -4.49
N PRO A 90 14.53 0.06 -5.72
CA PRO A 90 15.16 0.59 -6.93
C PRO A 90 15.34 2.10 -6.81
N SER A 91 16.46 2.62 -7.30
CA SER A 91 16.81 4.04 -7.20
C SER A 91 15.70 4.99 -7.68
N GLU A 92 15.02 4.59 -8.74
CA GLU A 92 13.94 5.31 -9.41
C GLU A 92 12.69 5.43 -8.56
N LEU A 93 12.52 4.53 -7.58
CA LEU A 93 11.34 4.45 -6.72
C LEU A 93 11.61 4.92 -5.30
N LYS A 94 12.87 5.20 -4.93
CA LYS A 94 13.23 5.63 -3.57
C LYS A 94 12.54 6.95 -3.22
N ALA A 95 12.01 6.99 -2.00
CA ALA A 95 11.46 8.18 -1.39
C ALA A 95 11.95 8.30 0.07
N PRO A 96 11.89 9.49 0.68
CA PRO A 96 12.14 9.63 2.11
C PRO A 96 11.27 8.65 2.91
N GLY A 97 11.90 7.81 3.73
CA GLY A 97 11.22 6.85 4.59
C GLY A 97 10.52 5.67 3.89
N GLY A 98 10.64 5.49 2.56
CA GLY A 98 9.93 4.43 1.86
C GLY A 98 10.34 4.18 0.41
N CYS A 99 9.55 3.32 -0.25
CA CYS A 99 9.68 2.96 -1.65
C CYS A 99 8.34 3.18 -2.37
N ASN A 100 8.29 4.12 -3.31
CA ASN A 100 7.08 4.39 -4.09
C ASN A 100 6.75 3.25 -5.05
N ASN A 101 5.46 3.10 -5.36
CA ASN A 101 5.05 2.31 -6.50
C ASN A 101 5.40 3.04 -7.81
N PRO A 102 5.73 2.34 -8.91
CA PRO A 102 6.00 2.98 -10.20
C PRO A 102 4.85 3.85 -10.70
N CYS A 103 3.58 3.54 -10.39
CA CYS A 103 2.46 4.41 -10.76
C CYS A 103 2.60 5.81 -10.15
N THR A 104 2.94 5.88 -8.86
CA THR A 104 3.16 7.15 -8.13
C THR A 104 4.24 8.01 -8.78
N VAL A 105 5.31 7.37 -9.27
CA VAL A 105 6.48 8.05 -9.85
C VAL A 105 6.23 8.45 -11.31
N PHE A 106 5.84 7.48 -12.15
CA PHE A 106 5.84 7.65 -13.60
C PHE A 106 4.49 8.10 -14.16
N LYS A 107 3.38 7.81 -13.48
CA LYS A 107 2.02 8.26 -13.86
C LYS A 107 1.60 7.89 -15.30
N THR A 108 2.10 6.77 -15.82
CA THR A 108 1.75 6.27 -17.15
C THR A 108 0.73 5.13 -17.07
N ASN A 109 0.03 4.85 -18.17
CA ASN A 109 -0.88 3.71 -18.25
C ASN A 109 -0.18 2.37 -17.97
N GLU A 110 1.09 2.24 -18.37
CA GLU A 110 1.88 1.02 -18.13
C GLU A 110 1.96 0.65 -16.65
N TYR A 111 2.09 1.65 -15.77
CA TYR A 111 2.21 1.42 -14.33
C TYR A 111 0.91 1.64 -13.55
N CYS A 112 0.02 2.47 -14.06
CA CYS A 112 -1.21 2.87 -13.37
C CYS A 112 -2.48 2.19 -13.90
N CYS A 113 -2.42 1.51 -15.05
CA CYS A 113 -3.55 0.79 -15.63
C CYS A 113 -4.79 1.68 -15.88
N THR A 114 -4.56 2.97 -16.19
CA THR A 114 -5.62 3.99 -16.31
C THR A 114 -6.62 3.74 -17.43
N ASN A 115 -6.25 2.94 -18.43
CA ASN A 115 -7.11 2.56 -19.56
C ASN A 115 -8.02 1.36 -19.24
N GLY A 116 -8.10 0.95 -17.97
CA GLY A 116 -8.98 -0.10 -17.49
C GLY A 116 -8.28 -1.42 -17.21
N GLN A 117 -9.04 -2.38 -16.69
CA GLN A 117 -8.53 -3.69 -16.29
C GLN A 117 -7.95 -4.44 -17.51
N GLY A 118 -6.74 -4.99 -17.36
CA GLY A 118 -6.03 -5.70 -18.43
C GLY A 118 -5.33 -4.81 -19.47
N SER A 119 -5.37 -3.48 -19.31
CA SER A 119 -4.68 -2.53 -20.20
C SER A 119 -3.19 -2.34 -19.89
N CYS A 120 -2.71 -2.97 -18.83
CA CYS A 120 -1.35 -2.97 -18.32
C CYS A 120 -0.99 -4.41 -17.92
N GLY A 121 0.27 -4.67 -17.59
CA GLY A 121 0.69 -5.97 -17.07
C GLY A 121 1.94 -5.84 -16.20
N PRO A 122 2.45 -6.97 -15.69
CA PRO A 122 3.61 -6.97 -14.79
C PRO A 122 4.83 -6.30 -15.42
N THR A 123 5.37 -5.30 -14.73
CA THR A 123 6.59 -4.57 -15.10
C THR A 123 7.77 -5.04 -14.26
N THR A 124 8.99 -4.62 -14.62
CA THR A 124 10.18 -4.88 -13.79
C THR A 124 10.00 -4.32 -12.36
N PHE A 125 9.36 -3.15 -12.24
CA PHE A 125 9.11 -2.52 -10.94
C PHE A 125 8.01 -3.21 -10.13
N SER A 126 6.92 -3.66 -10.75
CA SER A 126 5.88 -4.37 -9.99
C SER A 126 6.34 -5.78 -9.56
N LYS A 127 7.15 -6.45 -10.40
CA LYS A 127 7.83 -7.71 -10.04
C LYS A 127 8.76 -7.54 -8.84
N PHE A 128 9.50 -6.42 -8.73
CA PHE A 128 10.34 -6.14 -7.56
C PHE A 128 9.58 -6.26 -6.22
N PHE A 129 8.37 -5.70 -6.15
CA PHE A 129 7.51 -5.80 -4.96
C PHE A 129 6.92 -7.21 -4.81
N LYS A 130 6.45 -7.81 -5.91
CA LYS A 130 5.79 -9.11 -5.88
C LYS A 130 6.73 -10.25 -5.47
N ASP A 131 7.99 -10.21 -5.91
CA ASP A 131 9.02 -11.19 -5.56
C ASP A 131 9.36 -11.14 -4.06
N ARG A 132 9.24 -9.97 -3.44
CA ARG A 132 9.51 -9.75 -2.00
C ARG A 132 8.31 -10.04 -1.13
N CYS A 133 7.11 -9.82 -1.66
CA CYS A 133 5.85 -10.01 -0.97
C CYS A 133 4.82 -10.66 -1.89
N SER A 134 4.90 -11.98 -2.05
CA SER A 134 4.15 -12.75 -3.06
C SER A 134 2.63 -12.71 -2.90
N VAL A 135 2.11 -12.48 -1.69
CA VAL A 135 0.67 -12.47 -1.37
C VAL A 135 0.02 -11.08 -1.40
N VAL A 136 0.77 -10.03 -1.78
CA VAL A 136 0.25 -8.64 -1.78
C VAL A 136 -0.23 -8.21 -3.16
N ARG A 137 -1.07 -7.17 -3.18
CA ARG A 137 -1.52 -6.50 -4.40
C ARG A 137 -0.59 -5.32 -4.73
N VAL A 138 -0.06 -5.29 -5.95
CA VAL A 138 0.91 -4.25 -6.39
C VAL A 138 0.36 -3.34 -7.49
N GLU A 139 -0.71 -3.76 -8.18
CA GLU A 139 -1.27 -3.06 -9.35
C GLU A 139 -2.79 -2.84 -9.19
N ILE A 140 -3.29 -1.73 -9.75
CA ILE A 140 -4.72 -1.42 -9.81
C ILE A 140 -5.31 -2.23 -10.98
N GLY A 141 -5.94 -3.37 -10.68
CA GLY A 141 -6.65 -4.17 -11.69
C GLY A 141 -6.22 -5.63 -11.79
N PHE A 142 -5.20 -6.05 -11.03
CA PHE A 142 -4.81 -7.46 -10.96
C PHE A 142 -5.12 -8.05 -9.59
N LEU A 143 -6.23 -8.80 -9.53
CA LEU A 143 -6.30 -10.02 -8.73
C LEU A 143 -5.68 -11.11 -9.60
N VAL A 144 -4.35 -11.28 -9.55
CA VAL A 144 -3.78 -12.52 -10.09
C VAL A 144 -3.97 -13.57 -9.01
N ASN A 145 -4.73 -14.62 -9.35
CA ASN A 145 -4.89 -15.86 -8.58
C ASN A 145 -3.55 -16.35 -8.03
#